data_AF-A0A661K5K1-F1
#
_entry.id   AF-A0A661K5K1-F1
#
_cell.length_a   1.000
_cell.length_b   1.000
_cell.length_c   1.000
_cell.angle_alpha   90.00
_cell.angle_beta   90.00
_cell.angle_gamma   90.00
#
_symmetry.space_group_name_H-M   'P 1'
#
loop_
_entity.id
_entity.type
_entity.pdbx_description
1 polymer ?
#
loop_
_entity_poly.entity_id
_entity_poly.type
_entity_poly.pdbx_seq_one_letter_code
_entity_poly.pdbx_strand_id
1 'polypeptide(L)'
;MEEKKVEDLSKFTVGLSKLRRRRCFFWGVLLIYVPTIWLSLRLTNSDRQTAKVFAVWYLFVFISSILAATGKCPRCGKLFHVNGFIPLFLRKCLHCGLHITADKKQRNNKSKP
;
A
#
# COMPACT_ATOMS: atom_id res chain seq x y z
N MET A 1 -33.18 -14.64 -3.21
CA MET A 1 -32.61 -13.36 -2.74
C MET A 1 -31.27 -13.68 -2.09
N GLU A 2 -30.21 -13.01 -2.55
CA GLU A 2 -28.79 -13.37 -2.42
C GLU A 2 -28.36 -13.87 -1.03
N GLU A 3 -28.07 -15.17 -0.92
CA GLU A 3 -27.21 -15.72 0.13
C GLU A 3 -25.80 -15.17 -0.05
N LYS A 4 -25.58 -13.96 0.47
CA LYS A 4 -24.26 -13.34 0.52
C LYS A 4 -23.46 -14.07 1.59
N LYS A 5 -22.90 -15.22 1.22
CA LYS A 5 -21.97 -16.05 2.00
C LYS A 5 -21.14 -15.13 2.90
N VAL A 6 -21.46 -15.15 4.20
CA VAL A 6 -20.70 -14.44 5.24
C VAL A 6 -19.39 -15.21 5.38
N GLU A 7 -18.54 -15.10 4.37
CA GLU A 7 -17.16 -15.53 4.45
C GLU A 7 -16.53 -14.75 5.60
N ASP A 8 -15.96 -15.47 6.54
CA ASP A 8 -15.38 -14.91 7.74
C ASP A 8 -14.15 -14.07 7.35
N LEU A 9 -14.36 -12.78 7.15
CA LEU A 9 -13.33 -11.85 6.68
C LEU A 9 -12.21 -11.71 7.71
N SER A 10 -12.42 -12.18 8.94
CA SER A 10 -11.41 -12.31 9.98
C SER A 10 -10.21 -13.16 9.53
N LYS A 11 -10.43 -14.21 8.71
CA LYS A 11 -9.34 -15.05 8.17
C LYS A 11 -8.43 -14.28 7.19
N PHE A 12 -8.91 -13.20 6.60
CA PHE A 12 -8.16 -12.38 5.64
C PHE A 12 -7.43 -11.20 6.30
N THR A 13 -7.59 -10.98 7.60
CA THR A 13 -6.96 -9.88 8.37
C THR A 13 -5.45 -9.81 8.19
N VAL A 14 -4.75 -10.94 8.24
CA VAL A 14 -3.29 -11.02 8.14
C VAL A 14 -2.82 -10.57 6.75
N GLY A 15 -3.49 -11.03 5.69
CA GLY A 15 -3.18 -10.63 4.31
C GLY A 15 -3.47 -9.16 4.04
N LEU A 16 -4.60 -8.66 4.53
CA LEU A 16 -4.98 -7.24 4.41
C LEU A 16 -4.05 -6.32 5.21
N SER A 17 -3.57 -6.76 6.37
CA SER A 17 -2.63 -5.99 7.19
C SER A 17 -1.26 -5.86 6.53
N LYS A 18 -0.76 -6.90 5.85
CA LYS A 18 0.45 -6.81 5.03
C LYS A 18 0.30 -5.78 3.91
N LEU A 19 -0.86 -5.74 3.26
CA LEU A 19 -1.13 -4.78 2.20
C LEU A 19 -1.20 -3.33 2.73
N ARG A 20 -1.83 -3.12 3.89
CA ARG A 20 -1.82 -1.82 4.57
C ARG A 20 -0.41 -1.40 4.98
N ARG A 21 0.40 -2.31 5.51
CA ARG A 21 1.79 -2.02 5.91
C ARG A 21 2.64 -1.59 4.72
N ARG A 22 2.49 -2.23 3.55
CA ARG A 22 3.16 -1.84 2.30
C ARG A 22 2.75 -0.43 1.85
N ARG A 23 1.45 -0.11 1.95
CA ARG A 23 0.93 1.23 1.64
C ARG A 23 1.43 2.29 2.62
N CYS A 24 1.50 1.94 3.90
CA CYS A 24 2.06 2.80 4.95
C CYS A 24 3.55 3.04 4.72
N PHE A 25 4.29 2.02 4.27
CA PHE A 25 5.70 2.13 3.94
C PHE A 25 5.93 3.09 2.76
N PHE A 26 5.14 2.98 1.68
CA PHE A 26 5.17 3.93 0.57
C PHE A 26 4.88 5.37 1.03
N TRP A 27 3.86 5.56 1.87
CA TRP A 27 3.58 6.86 2.48
C TRP A 27 4.71 7.36 3.38
N GLY A 28 5.37 6.47 4.13
CA GLY A 28 6.53 6.80 4.94
C GLY A 28 7.71 7.28 4.09
N VAL A 29 8.00 6.62 2.98
CA VAL A 29 9.06 7.03 2.03
C VAL A 29 8.74 8.36 1.37
N LEU A 30 7.46 8.60 1.03
CA LEU A 30 6.99 9.90 0.54
C LEU A 30 7.13 10.99 1.61
N LEU A 31 6.78 10.71 2.86
CA LEU A 31 6.96 11.66 3.95
C LEU A 31 8.43 11.96 4.23
N ILE A 32 9.32 10.98 4.07
CA ILE A 32 10.78 11.15 4.21
C ILE A 32 11.36 12.04 3.11
N TYR A 33 10.74 12.10 1.93
CA TYR A 33 11.19 12.96 0.83
C TYR A 33 11.31 14.43 1.24
N VAL A 34 10.29 14.93 1.96
CA VAL A 34 10.21 16.33 2.37
C VAL A 34 11.39 16.77 3.25
N PRO A 35 11.66 16.11 4.40
CA PRO A 35 12.83 16.44 5.20
C PRO A 35 14.13 16.16 4.46
N THR A 36 14.21 15.13 3.60
CA THR A 36 15.42 14.84 2.82
C THR A 36 15.76 15.97 1.84
N ILE A 37 14.79 16.47 1.08
CA ILE A 37 14.99 17.63 0.19
C ILE A 37 15.35 18.86 1.00
N TRP A 38 14.62 19.13 2.09
CA TRP A 38 14.89 20.29 2.94
C TRP A 38 16.31 20.26 3.53
N LEU A 39 16.75 19.11 4.02
CA LEU A 39 18.10 18.91 4.56
C LEU A 39 19.17 19.06 3.46
N SER A 40 18.90 18.53 2.26
CA SER A 40 19.81 18.64 1.12
C SER A 40 19.98 20.10 0.66
N LEU A 41 18.89 20.89 0.63
CA LEU A 41 18.98 22.32 0.35
C LEU A 41 19.78 23.08 1.43
N ARG A 42 19.60 22.73 2.70
CA ARG A 42 20.30 23.38 3.82
C ARG A 42 21.80 23.07 3.84
N LEU A 43 22.18 21.82 3.63
CA LEU A 43 23.55 21.36 3.84
C LEU A 43 24.46 21.60 2.65
N THR A 44 23.94 21.45 1.44
CA THR A 44 24.82 21.04 0.35
C THR A 44 25.19 22.16 -0.62
N ASN A 45 24.35 23.16 -0.91
CA ASN A 45 24.61 24.25 -1.89
C ASN A 45 25.25 23.79 -3.23
N SER A 46 25.29 22.49 -3.50
CA SER A 46 26.08 21.82 -4.54
C SER A 46 25.26 20.68 -5.12
N ASP A 47 24.89 20.85 -6.37
CA ASP A 47 24.15 19.94 -7.24
C ASP A 47 24.58 18.45 -7.13
N ARG A 48 25.88 18.15 -7.03
CA ARG A 48 26.40 16.77 -6.95
C ARG A 48 25.96 15.98 -5.71
N GLN A 49 25.90 16.60 -4.54
CA GLN A 49 25.49 15.90 -3.32
C GLN A 49 23.97 15.70 -3.29
N THR A 50 23.21 16.69 -3.76
CA THR A 50 21.77 16.59 -3.91
C THR A 50 21.38 15.44 -4.85
N ALA A 51 22.13 15.24 -5.94
CA ALA A 51 21.92 14.11 -6.85
C ALA A 51 22.08 12.74 -6.18
N LYS A 52 23.08 12.57 -5.30
CA LYS A 52 23.27 11.31 -4.55
C LYS A 52 22.11 11.03 -3.60
N VAL A 53 21.68 12.04 -2.85
CA VAL A 53 20.54 11.94 -1.93
C VAL A 53 19.27 11.57 -2.68
N PHE A 54 19.04 12.21 -3.84
CA PHE A 54 17.91 11.92 -4.69
C PHE A 54 17.94 10.49 -5.24
N ALA A 55 19.11 10.01 -5.68
CA ALA A 55 19.27 8.64 -6.18
C ALA A 55 18.93 7.58 -5.11
N VAL A 56 19.40 7.77 -3.87
CA VAL A 56 19.09 6.87 -2.75
C VAL A 56 17.59 6.89 -2.45
N TRP A 57 16.99 8.09 -2.37
CA TRP A 57 15.55 8.22 -2.13
C TRP A 57 14.71 7.57 -3.25
N TYR A 58 15.09 7.77 -4.51
CA TYR A 58 14.42 7.18 -5.66
C TYR A 58 14.43 5.65 -5.62
N LEU A 59 15.54 5.05 -5.18
CA LEU A 59 15.66 3.60 -4.93
C LEU A 59 14.64 3.11 -3.89
N PHE A 60 14.47 3.84 -2.77
CA PHE A 60 13.46 3.52 -1.76
C PHE A 60 12.04 3.60 -2.33
N VAL A 61 11.73 4.62 -3.13
CA VAL A 61 10.43 4.77 -3.79
C VAL A 61 10.18 3.61 -4.75
N PHE A 62 11.19 3.25 -5.56
CA PHE A 62 11.10 2.17 -6.53
C PHE A 62 10.81 0.82 -5.85
N ILE A 63 11.58 0.47 -4.82
CA ILE A 63 11.38 -0.75 -4.02
C ILE A 63 9.99 -0.75 -3.37
N SER A 64 9.59 0.37 -2.79
CA SER A 64 8.27 0.52 -2.16
C SER A 64 7.13 0.35 -3.16
N SER A 65 7.29 0.86 -4.38
CA SER A 65 6.33 0.73 -5.47
C SER A 65 6.18 -0.73 -5.90
N ILE A 66 7.29 -1.45 -6.12
CA ILE A 66 7.26 -2.89 -6.45
C ILE A 66 6.61 -3.69 -5.33
N LEU A 67 6.95 -3.42 -4.07
CA LEU A 67 6.33 -4.08 -2.92
C LEU A 67 4.82 -3.80 -2.86
N ALA A 68 4.39 -2.58 -3.13
CA ALA A 68 2.97 -2.22 -3.12
C ALA A 68 2.21 -2.86 -4.32
N ALA A 69 2.85 -2.95 -5.49
CA ALA A 69 2.30 -3.58 -6.69
C ALA A 69 2.17 -5.11 -6.55
N THR A 70 3.17 -5.76 -5.96
CA THR A 70 3.22 -7.23 -5.74
C THR A 70 2.32 -7.73 -4.59
N GLY A 71 1.53 -6.85 -3.98
CA GLY A 71 0.59 -7.22 -2.92
C GLY A 71 -0.46 -8.21 -3.44
N LYS A 72 -0.37 -9.47 -3.03
CA LYS A 72 -1.37 -10.51 -3.36
C LYS A 72 -2.63 -10.31 -2.52
N CYS A 73 -3.79 -10.46 -3.15
CA CYS A 73 -5.07 -10.48 -2.46
C CYS A 73 -5.24 -11.80 -1.69
N PRO A 74 -5.56 -11.77 -0.39
CA PRO A 74 -5.76 -12.99 0.39
C PRO A 74 -7.02 -13.79 0.02
N ARG A 75 -7.95 -13.20 -0.74
CA ARG A 75 -9.19 -13.86 -1.17
C ARG A 75 -9.07 -14.54 -2.53
N CYS A 76 -8.56 -13.82 -3.54
CA CYS A 76 -8.43 -14.34 -4.90
C CYS A 76 -7.02 -14.78 -5.29
N GLY A 77 -6.01 -14.57 -4.42
CA GLY A 77 -4.61 -14.92 -4.69
C GLY A 77 -3.91 -14.06 -5.75
N LYS A 78 -4.66 -13.28 -6.54
CA LYS A 78 -4.14 -12.40 -7.60
C LYS A 78 -3.56 -11.09 -7.06
N LEU A 79 -2.79 -10.40 -7.88
CA LEU A 79 -2.24 -9.07 -7.60
C LEU A 79 -3.38 -8.08 -7.32
N PHE A 80 -3.31 -7.42 -6.17
CA PHE A 80 -4.41 -6.59 -5.66
C PHE A 80 -4.62 -5.32 -6.48
N HIS A 81 -3.52 -4.72 -6.96
CA HIS A 81 -3.50 -3.44 -7.69
C HIS A 81 -3.30 -3.60 -9.19
N VAL A 82 -3.07 -4.82 -9.70
CA VAL A 82 -2.72 -5.04 -11.11
C VAL A 82 -3.90 -5.68 -11.82
N ASN A 83 -4.48 -4.95 -12.76
CA ASN A 83 -5.50 -5.43 -13.68
C ASN A 83 -5.19 -4.87 -15.08
N GLY A 84 -4.33 -5.57 -15.82
CA GLY A 84 -3.75 -5.07 -17.07
C GLY A 84 -2.39 -4.41 -16.88
N PHE A 85 -2.05 -3.46 -17.76
CA PHE A 85 -0.71 -2.85 -17.84
C PHE A 85 -0.44 -1.79 -16.75
N ILE A 86 -1.48 -1.21 -16.14
CA ILE A 86 -1.35 -0.10 -15.20
C ILE A 86 -1.70 -0.56 -13.77
N PRO A 87 -0.79 -0.40 -12.79
CA PRO A 87 -1.10 -0.66 -11.39
C PRO A 87 -2.01 0.45 -10.85
N LEU A 88 -3.27 0.10 -10.66
CA LEU A 88 -4.30 0.96 -10.11
C LEU A 88 -4.29 0.81 -8.59
N PHE A 89 -3.78 1.82 -7.89
CA PHE A 89 -3.71 1.88 -6.43
C PHE A 89 -5.10 2.15 -5.81
N LEU A 90 -6.08 1.27 -6.04
CA LEU A 90 -7.40 1.36 -5.42
C LEU A 90 -7.42 0.82 -3.99
N ARG A 91 -8.43 1.22 -3.21
CA ARG A 91 -8.71 0.67 -1.86
C ARG A 91 -9.48 -0.66 -1.92
N LYS A 92 -9.78 -1.15 -3.12
CA LYS A 92 -10.49 -2.40 -3.41
C LYS A 92 -9.67 -3.22 -4.39
N CYS A 93 -9.70 -4.55 -4.24
CA CYS A 93 -9.09 -5.45 -5.20
C CYS A 93 -9.80 -5.33 -6.55
N LEU A 94 -9.05 -5.20 -7.66
CA LEU A 94 -9.64 -5.12 -8.99
C LEU A 94 -10.30 -6.42 -9.48
N HIS A 95 -9.89 -7.57 -8.95
CA HIS A 95 -10.42 -8.88 -9.37
C HIS A 95 -11.66 -9.29 -8.57
N CYS A 96 -11.61 -9.16 -7.24
CA CYS A 96 -12.67 -9.66 -6.36
C CYS A 96 -13.44 -8.56 -5.61
N GLY A 97 -13.10 -7.28 -5.83
CA GLY A 97 -13.74 -6.13 -5.17
C GLY A 97 -13.49 -6.02 -3.66
N LEU A 98 -12.66 -6.89 -3.06
CA LEU A 98 -12.43 -6.91 -1.62
C LEU A 98 -11.81 -5.60 -1.15
N HIS A 99 -12.48 -4.92 -0.21
CA HIS A 99 -11.98 -3.69 0.38
C HIS A 99 -10.81 -3.95 1.33
N ILE A 100 -9.80 -3.10 1.32
CA ILE A 100 -8.57 -3.25 2.13
C ILE A 100 -8.84 -3.25 3.66
N THR A 101 -9.99 -2.74 4.06
CA THR A 101 -10.47 -2.65 5.46
C THR A 101 -11.72 -3.49 5.72
N ALA A 102 -12.03 -4.44 4.83
CA ALA A 102 -13.22 -5.29 4.94
C ALA A 102 -13.25 -6.07 6.27
N ASP A 103 -12.07 -6.48 6.77
CA ASP A 103 -11.89 -7.11 8.08
C ASP A 103 -12.33 -6.22 9.25
N LYS A 104 -11.96 -4.93 9.26
CA LYS A 104 -12.37 -4.01 10.33
C LYS A 104 -13.86 -3.67 10.27
N LYS A 105 -14.43 -3.60 9.07
CA LYS A 105 -15.85 -3.31 8.89
C LYS A 105 -16.74 -4.44 9.41
N GLN A 106 -16.34 -5.71 9.22
CA GLN A 106 -17.07 -6.84 9.81
C GLN A 106 -17.00 -6.86 11.34
N ARG A 107 -15.84 -6.50 11.94
CA ARG A 107 -15.71 -6.41 13.40
C ARG A 107 -16.70 -5.39 14.00
N ASN A 108 -16.83 -4.21 13.38
CA ASN A 108 -17.78 -3.18 13.84
C ASN A 108 -19.25 -3.57 13.64
N ASN A 109 -19.57 -4.36 12.62
CA ASN A 109 -20.95 -4.82 12.41
C ASN A 109 -21.34 -5.92 13.41
N LYS A 110 -20.41 -6.80 13.81
CA LYS A 110 -20.67 -7.82 14.85
C LYS A 110 -20.83 -7.23 16.25
N SER A 111 -20.32 -6.03 16.51
CA SER A 111 -20.41 -5.36 17.82
C SER A 111 -21.62 -4.45 17.98
N LYS A 112 -22.49 -4.36 16.97
CA LYS A 112 -23.74 -3.62 17.05
C LYS A 112 -24.82 -4.61 17.53
N PRO A 113 -25.43 -4.42 18.71
CA PRO A 113 -26.49 -5.29 19.22
C PRO A 113 -27.72 -5.26 18.32
#